data_AF-A0A926XRD3-F1
#
_entry.id   AF-A0A926XRD3-F1
#
_cell.length_a   1.000
_cell.length_b   1.000
_cell.length_c   1.000
_cell.angle_alpha   90.00
_cell.angle_beta   90.00
_cell.angle_gamma   90.00
#
_symmetry.space_group_name_H-M   'P 1'
#
loop_
_entity.id
_entity.type
_entity.pdbx_description
1 polymer ?
#
loop_
_entity_poly.entity_id
_entity_poly.type
_entity_poly.pdbx_seq_one_letter_code
_entity_poly.pdbx_strand_id
1 'polypeptide(L)' 'MSSLEQRLTVFRQLSLRAQFIFIATSRDNAVLAKDPDYIPQLEAVHQECLKAASPEERKAYSLTTGQKTDES' A
#
# COMPACT_ATOMS: atom_id res chain seq x y z
N MET A 1 11.21 17.67 6.26
CA MET A 1 10.54 16.37 6.12
C MET A 1 11.03 15.45 7.21
N SER A 2 10.12 14.85 7.95
CA SER A 2 10.38 13.79 8.91
C SER A 2 10.85 12.50 8.21
N SER A 3 11.52 11.61 8.96
CA SER A 3 11.94 10.30 8.44
C SER A 3 10.76 9.45 7.94
N LEU A 4 9.57 9.67 8.51
CA LEU A 4 8.34 8.99 8.11
C LEU A 4 7.84 9.47 6.74
N GLU A 5 7.77 10.79 6.53
CA GLU A 5 7.33 11.36 5.24
C GLU A 5 8.22 10.93 4.07
N GLN A 6 9.54 10.80 4.31
CA GLN A 6 10.46 10.29 3.28
C GLN A 6 10.16 8.83 2.94
N ARG A 7 9.88 7.99 3.93
CA ARG A 7 9.51 6.58 3.71
C ARG A 7 8.20 6.45 2.95
N LEU A 8 7.18 7.25 3.32
CA LEU A 8 5.89 7.27 2.62
C LEU A 8 6.05 7.75 1.16
N THR A 9 6.95 8.71 0.91
CA THR A 9 7.26 9.19 -0.43
C THR A 9 7.86 8.07 -1.30
N VAL A 10 8.83 7.32 -0.78
CA VAL A 10 9.42 6.17 -1.49
C VAL A 10 8.39 5.05 -1.67
N PHE A 11 7.59 4.78 -0.65
CA PHE A 11 6.52 3.78 -0.69
C PHE A 11 5.51 4.08 -1.82
N ARG A 12 5.12 5.35 -2.01
CA ARG A 12 4.20 5.79 -3.07
C ARG A 12 4.71 5.51 -4.48
N GLN A 13 6.03 5.40 -4.67
CA GLN A 13 6.64 5.10 -5.97
C GLN A 13 6.61 3.61 -6.33
N LEU A 14 6.29 2.73 -5.36
CA LEU A 14 6.17 1.30 -5.60
C LEU A 14 4.89 0.99 -6.39
N SER A 15 4.91 -0.10 -7.15
CA SER A 15 3.69 -0.63 -7.78
C SER A 15 2.67 -1.05 -6.72
N LEU A 16 1.37 -1.03 -7.05
CA LEU A 16 0.31 -1.42 -6.12
C LEU A 16 0.53 -2.79 -5.47
N ARG A 17 1.05 -3.76 -6.26
CA ARG A 17 1.40 -5.08 -5.76
C ARG A 17 2.54 -5.02 -4.73
N ALA A 18 3.59 -4.26 -5.03
CA ALA A 18 4.72 -4.11 -4.12
C ALA A 18 4.31 -3.38 -2.83
N GLN A 19 3.44 -2.37 -2.93
CA GLN A 19 2.84 -1.69 -1.78
C GLN A 19 2.07 -2.65 -0.87
N PHE A 20 1.22 -3.51 -1.45
CA PHE A 20 0.45 -4.50 -0.70
C PHE A 20 1.35 -5.51 0.03
N ILE A 21 2.34 -6.07 -0.68
CA ILE A 21 3.31 -6.99 -0.07
C ILE A 21 4.06 -6.29 1.06
N PHE A 22 4.48 -5.04 0.85
CA PHE A 22 5.21 -4.27 1.86
C PHE A 22 4.36 -3.96 3.09
N ILE A 23 3.06 -3.68 2.95
CA ILE A 23 2.15 -3.53 4.09
C ILE A 23 2.04 -4.84 4.87
N ALA A 24 1.86 -5.97 4.16
CA ALA A 24 1.78 -7.28 4.79
C ALA A 24 3.06 -7.62 5.57
N THR A 25 4.24 -7.44 4.96
CA THR A 25 5.52 -7.68 5.65
C THR A 25 5.77 -6.70 6.79
N SER A 26 5.30 -5.46 6.68
CA SER A 26 5.40 -4.47 7.76
C SER A 26 4.51 -4.84 8.96
N ARG A 27 3.34 -5.46 8.72
CA ARG A 27 2.46 -5.99 9.77
C ARG A 27 3.07 -7.18 10.50
N ASP A 28 3.76 -8.05 9.76
CA ASP A 28 4.45 -9.20 10.35
C ASP A 28 5.75 -8.81 11.08
N ASN A 29 6.20 -7.55 10.93
CA ASN A 29 7.39 -7.06 11.60
C ASN A 29 7.07 -6.55 13.02
N ALA A 30 7.63 -7.21 14.04
CA ALA A 30 7.39 -6.92 15.45
C ALA A 30 7.82 -5.51 15.94
N VAL A 31 8.63 -4.78 15.16
CA VAL A 31 9.03 -3.40 15.48
C VAL A 31 8.08 -2.42 14.81
N LEU A 32 7.85 -2.58 13.50
CA LEU A 32 7.00 -1.68 12.72
C LEU A 32 5.52 -1.81 13.12
N ALA A 33 5.07 -3.00 13.49
CA ALA A 33 3.70 -3.22 13.97
C ALA A 33 3.38 -2.55 15.32
N LYS A 34 4.40 -2.12 16.08
CA LYS A 34 4.23 -1.37 17.33
C LYS A 34 4.06 0.12 17.11
N ASP A 35 4.37 0.62 15.92
CA ASP A 35 4.17 2.02 15.56
C ASP A 35 2.69 2.21 15.18
N PRO A 36 1.91 2.93 16.02
CA PRO A 36 0.47 3.07 15.80
C PRO A 36 0.15 3.91 14.56
N ASP A 37 1.10 4.70 14.07
CA ASP A 37 0.89 5.63 12.97
C ASP A 37 1.48 5.11 11.64
N TYR A 38 2.48 4.23 11.69
CA TYR A 38 3.18 3.77 10.49
C TYR A 38 2.32 2.91 9.56
N ILE A 39 1.73 1.82 10.07
CA ILE A 39 0.90 0.92 9.25
C ILE A 39 -0.35 1.65 8.72
N PRO A 40 -1.11 2.41 9.53
CA PRO A 40 -2.27 3.15 9.01
C PRO A 40 -1.90 4.17 7.94
N GLN A 41 -0.75 4.84 8.04
CA GLN A 41 -0.31 5.77 7.00
C GLN A 41 0.10 5.05 5.70
N LEU A 42 0.75 3.88 5.78
CA LEU A 42 1.02 3.07 4.59
C LEU A 42 -0.27 2.63 3.91
N GLU A 43 -1.28 2.21 4.68
CA GLU A 43 -2.57 1.83 4.14
C GLU A 43 -3.31 3.01 3.51
N ALA A 44 -3.28 4.18 4.15
CA ALA A 44 -3.87 5.40 3.60
C ALA A 44 -3.24 5.75 2.24
N VAL A 45 -1.91 5.77 2.16
CA VAL A 45 -1.19 6.03 0.90
C VAL A 45 -1.51 4.96 -0.14
N HIS A 46 -1.60 3.69 0.26
CA HIS A 46 -1.96 2.61 -0.66
C HIS A 46 -3.38 2.79 -1.24
N GLN A 47 -4.34 3.21 -0.43
CA GLN A 47 -5.70 3.52 -0.90
C GLN A 47 -5.72 4.73 -1.83
N GLU A 48 -4.91 5.76 -1.57
CA GLU A 48 -4.74 6.88 -2.49
C GLU A 48 -4.18 6.41 -3.83
N CYS A 49 -3.13 5.59 -3.82
CA CYS A 49 -2.56 4.99 -5.02
C CYS A 49 -3.57 4.13 -5.78
N LEU A 50 -4.38 3.32 -5.08
CA LEU A 50 -5.45 2.54 -5.71
C LEU A 50 -6.48 3.44 -6.40
N LYS A 51 -6.91 4.54 -5.74
CA LYS A 51 -7.86 5.51 -6.32
C LYS A 51 -7.27 6.31 -7.49
N ALA A 52 -5.96 6.54 -7.49
CA ALA A 52 -5.29 7.24 -8.59
C ALA A 52 -4.89 6.31 -9.75
N ALA A 53 -4.75 5.01 -9.48
CA ALA A 53 -4.32 4.03 -10.47
C ALA A 53 -5.33 3.87 -11.59
N SER A 54 -4.81 3.62 -12.79
CA SER A 54 -5.60 3.32 -13.97
C SER A 54 -6.41 2.02 -13.79
N PRO A 55 -7.50 1.83 -14.57
CA PRO A 55 -8.28 0.59 -14.54
C PRO A 55 -7.43 -0.66 -14.78
N GLU A 56 -6.44 -0.58 -15.67
CA GLU A 56 -5.54 -1.69 -16.00
C GLU A 56 -4.64 -2.07 -14.81
N GLU A 57 -4.10 -1.07 -14.09
CA GLU A 57 -3.29 -1.29 -12.90
C GLU A 57 -4.11 -1.88 -11.75
N ARG A 58 -5.35 -1.41 -11.55
CA ARG A 58 -6.27 -1.98 -10.56
C ARG A 58 -6.63 -3.43 -10.89
N LYS A 59 -6.87 -3.73 -12.17
CA LYS A 59 -7.15 -5.10 -12.62
C LYS A 59 -5.97 -6.03 -12.38
N ALA A 60 -4.75 -5.60 -12.72
CA ALA A 60 -3.53 -6.36 -12.44
C ALA A 60 -3.32 -6.57 -10.92
N TYR A 61 -3.64 -5.56 -10.12
CA TYR A 61 -3.61 -5.64 -8.67
C TYR A 61 -4.66 -6.63 -8.11
N SER A 62 -5.90 -6.58 -8.57
CA SER A 62 -6.97 -7.51 -8.19
C SER A 62 -6.64 -8.97 -8.50
N LEU A 63 -6.07 -9.24 -9.67
CA LEU A 63 -5.64 -10.60 -10.05
C LEU A 63 -4.54 -11.15 -9.14
N THR A 64 -3.71 -10.27 -8.58
CA THR A 64 -2.58 -10.67 -7.74
C THR A 64 -2.92 -10.73 -6.25
N THR A 65 -3.89 -9.95 -5.79
CA THR A 65 -4.33 -9.94 -4.39
C THR A 65 -5.55 -10.82 -4.12
N GLY A 66 -6.21 -11.33 -5.18
CA GLY A 66 -7.47 -12.04 -5.06
C GLY A 66 -8.65 -11.13 -4.67
N GLN A 67 -8.45 -9.81 -4.58
CA GLN A 67 -9.55 -8.88 -4.42
C GLN A 67 -10.35 -8.82 -5.72
N LYS A 68 -11.59 -9.33 -5.69
CA LYS A 68 -12.55 -9.10 -6.77
C LYS A 68 -12.74 -7.59 -6.92
N THR A 69 -12.34 -7.05 -8.06
CA THR A 69 -12.74 -5.72 -8.50
C THR A 69 -14.24 -5.82 -8.76
N ASP A 70 -15.05 -5.33 -7.82
CA ASP A 70 -16.48 -5.16 -8.03
C ASP A 70 -16.63 -3.98 -8.99
N GLU A 71 -16.59 -4.28 -10.29
CA GLU A 71 -17.15 -3.40 -11.31
C GLU A 71 -18.67 -3.65 -11.31
N SER A 72 -19.39 -2.83 -10.54
CA SER A 72 -20.84 -2.63 -10.66
C SER A 72 -21.12 -1.34 -11.43
#